data_AF-A0A5J9U4R4-F1
#
_entry.id   AF-A0A5J9U4R4-F1
#
_cell.length_a   1.000
_cell.length_b   1.000
_cell.length_c   1.000
_cell.angle_alpha   90.00
_cell.angle_beta   90.00
_cell.angle_gamma   90.00
#
_symmetry.space_group_name_H-M   'P 1'
#
loop_
_entity.id
_entity.type
_entity.pdbx_description
1 polymer ?
#
loop_
_entity_poly.entity_id
_entity_poly.type
_entity_poly.pdbx_seq_one_letter_code
_entity_poly.pdbx_strand_id
1 'polypeptide(L)'
;MGCRDGGVKRLCLLLLLLLCAAWLCSLAHGARTKAYPALPVRAACLGGWLVTEGWILPPLFNGIPNKDLLDGTQVQFKSALRKTYITADQGGGGAVVANKTQASAWETFKVSHVS
;
A
#
# COMPACT_ATOMS: atom_id res chain seq x y z
N MET A 1 -44.51 -29.47 -40.99
CA MET A 1 -44.14 -28.95 -39.66
C MET A 1 -42.81 -28.20 -39.77
N GLY A 2 -42.85 -26.93 -40.15
CA GLY A 2 -41.71 -26.02 -40.02
C GLY A 2 -41.74 -25.34 -38.65
N CYS A 3 -40.60 -24.78 -38.27
CA CYS A 3 -40.38 -23.89 -37.11
C CYS A 3 -40.11 -24.58 -35.77
N ARG A 4 -38.82 -24.82 -35.47
CA ARG A 4 -38.28 -24.78 -34.09
C ARG A 4 -36.75 -24.70 -33.96
N ASP A 5 -36.02 -24.49 -35.05
CA ASP A 5 -34.54 -24.45 -35.04
C ASP A 5 -33.93 -23.05 -34.82
N GLY A 6 -34.69 -21.98 -35.07
CA GLY A 6 -34.17 -20.60 -35.00
C GLY A 6 -33.94 -20.09 -33.58
N GLY A 7 -34.70 -20.58 -32.61
CA GLY A 7 -34.60 -20.15 -31.20
C GLY A 7 -33.36 -20.70 -30.51
N VAL A 8 -33.01 -21.96 -30.77
CA VAL A 8 -31.83 -22.63 -30.18
C VAL A 8 -30.54 -22.00 -30.70
N LYS A 9 -30.46 -21.69 -31.99
CA LYS A 9 -29.27 -21.04 -32.60
C LYS A 9 -29.06 -19.61 -32.09
N ARG A 10 -30.15 -18.86 -31.90
CA ARG A 10 -30.11 -17.50 -31.31
C ARG A 10 -29.75 -17.55 -29.82
N LEU A 11 -30.26 -18.52 -29.07
CA LEU A 11 -29.93 -18.72 -27.66
C LEU A 11 -28.45 -19.11 -27.49
N CYS A 12 -27.94 -20.00 -28.35
CA CYS A 12 -26.54 -20.42 -28.36
C CYS A 12 -25.59 -19.27 -28.73
N LEU A 13 -25.97 -18.43 -29.71
CA LEU A 13 -25.21 -17.23 -30.07
C LEU A 13 -25.17 -16.19 -28.94
N LEU A 14 -26.30 -16.00 -28.25
CA LEU A 14 -26.37 -15.10 -27.08
C LEU A 14 -25.52 -15.62 -25.92
N LEU A 15 -25.56 -16.93 -25.63
CA LEU A 15 -24.70 -17.56 -24.62
C LEU A 15 -23.21 -17.43 -24.95
N LEU A 16 -22.83 -17.62 -26.23
CA LEU A 16 -21.44 -17.45 -26.68
C LEU A 16 -20.97 -16.00 -26.54
N LEU A 17 -21.81 -15.02 -26.89
CA LEU A 17 -21.52 -13.60 -26.72
C LEU A 17 -21.35 -13.21 -25.26
N LEU A 18 -22.18 -13.74 -24.36
CA LEU A 18 -22.06 -13.50 -22.91
C LEU A 18 -20.79 -14.11 -22.33
N LEU A 19 -20.39 -15.30 -22.77
CA LEU A 19 -19.13 -15.94 -22.36
C LEU A 19 -17.91 -15.15 -22.86
N CYS A 20 -17.93 -14.68 -24.11
CA CYS A 20 -16.88 -13.80 -24.66
C CYS A 20 -16.79 -12.47 -23.91
N ALA A 21 -17.93 -11.84 -23.61
CA ALA A 21 -17.96 -10.60 -22.84
C ALA A 21 -17.40 -10.79 -21.42
N ALA A 22 -17.70 -11.92 -20.77
CA ALA A 22 -17.15 -12.23 -19.45
C ALA A 22 -15.61 -12.38 -19.49
N TRP A 23 -15.06 -13.05 -20.50
CA TRP A 23 -13.60 -13.19 -20.67
C TRP A 23 -12.90 -11.86 -20.98
N LEU A 24 -13.52 -11.01 -21.80
CA LEU A 24 -13.02 -9.66 -22.07
C LEU A 24 -13.09 -8.78 -20.82
N CYS A 25 -14.16 -8.90 -20.02
CA CYS A 25 -14.27 -8.22 -18.73
C CYS A 25 -13.16 -8.69 -17.77
N SER A 26 -12.87 -9.99 -17.67
CA SER A 26 -11.79 -10.50 -16.82
C SER A 26 -10.40 -9.96 -17.22
N LEU A 27 -10.10 -9.80 -18.51
CA LEU A 27 -8.87 -9.14 -18.96
C LEU A 27 -8.83 -7.64 -18.61
N ALA A 28 -9.97 -6.95 -18.68
CA ALA A 28 -10.05 -5.53 -18.35
C ALA A 28 -9.88 -5.21 -16.85
N HIS A 29 -10.09 -6.18 -15.97
CA HIS A 29 -9.86 -6.04 -14.52
C HIS A 29 -8.41 -6.34 -14.10
N GLY A 30 -7.56 -6.77 -15.03
CA GLY A 30 -6.12 -6.94 -14.80
C GLY A 30 -5.41 -5.59 -14.69
N ALA A 31 -5.03 -5.22 -13.47
CA ALA A 31 -4.02 -4.21 -13.15
C ALA A 31 -4.36 -2.74 -13.45
N ARG A 32 -5.37 -2.19 -12.75
CA ARG A 32 -5.26 -0.79 -12.28
C ARG A 32 -4.39 -0.73 -11.04
N THR A 33 -3.07 -0.88 -11.19
CA THR A 33 -2.16 -0.36 -10.18
C THR A 33 -2.20 1.15 -10.29
N LYS A 34 -2.80 1.86 -9.31
CA LYS A 34 -2.61 3.31 -9.19
C LYS A 34 -1.11 3.54 -9.14
N ALA A 35 -0.54 4.10 -10.20
CA ALA A 35 0.84 4.53 -10.23
C ALA A 35 0.97 5.65 -9.19
N TYR A 36 1.39 5.29 -7.98
CA TYR A 36 1.91 6.26 -7.05
C TYR A 36 3.13 6.87 -7.73
N PRO A 37 3.26 8.21 -7.78
CA PRO A 37 4.51 8.82 -8.25
C PRO A 37 5.64 8.13 -7.49
N ALA A 38 6.69 7.73 -8.21
CA ALA A 38 7.84 7.05 -7.62
C ALA A 38 8.32 7.90 -6.44
N LEU A 39 7.96 7.47 -5.22
CA LEU A 39 8.35 8.18 -4.02
C LEU A 39 9.87 8.13 -4.01
N PRO A 40 10.55 9.23 -3.66
CA PRO A 40 12.00 9.31 -3.71
C PRO A 40 12.70 8.27 -2.83
N VAL A 41 11.95 7.55 -1.98
CA VAL A 41 12.45 6.60 -1.01
C VAL A 41 11.60 5.34 -1.03
N ARG A 42 12.25 4.17 -1.19
CA ARG A 42 11.67 2.87 -0.89
C ARG A 42 12.35 2.32 0.35
N ALA A 43 11.58 1.96 1.35
CA ALA A 43 12.05 1.30 2.55
C ALA A 43 11.41 -0.10 2.64
N ALA A 44 12.18 -1.08 3.13
CA ALA A 44 11.68 -2.42 3.38
C ALA A 44 11.10 -2.49 4.80
N CYS A 45 9.92 -3.11 4.95
CA CYS A 45 9.37 -3.47 6.24
C CYS A 45 9.68 -4.95 6.49
N LEU A 46 10.61 -5.25 7.40
CA LEU A 46 11.00 -6.61 7.76
C LEU A 46 10.47 -6.92 9.16
N GLY A 47 9.40 -7.71 9.24
CA GLY A 47 8.87 -8.17 10.53
C GLY A 47 8.44 -7.06 11.49
N GLY A 48 7.95 -5.92 10.98
CA GLY A 48 7.56 -4.76 11.79
C GLY A 48 8.65 -3.71 11.98
N TRP A 49 9.86 -3.96 11.46
CA TRP A 49 10.96 -3.01 11.49
C TRP A 49 11.07 -2.25 10.18
N LEU A 50 11.20 -0.93 10.28
CA LEU A 50 11.61 -0.07 9.18
C LEU A 50 13.15 -0.04 9.17
N VAL A 51 13.75 -0.73 8.20
CA VAL A 51 15.22 -0.81 8.11
C VAL A 51 15.74 0.27 7.17
N THR A 52 16.71 1.05 7.66
CA THR A 52 17.39 2.10 6.90
C THR A 52 18.86 1.73 6.76
N GLU A 53 19.20 1.04 5.67
CA GLU A 53 20.55 0.47 5.47
C GLU A 53 21.48 1.44 4.75
N GLY A 54 22.79 1.40 5.05
CA GLY A 54 23.79 2.32 4.48
C GLY A 54 24.04 2.17 2.97
N TRP A 55 23.52 1.10 2.34
CA TRP A 55 23.57 0.90 0.89
C TRP A 55 22.41 1.57 0.14
N ILE A 56 21.41 2.15 0.85
CA ILE A 56 20.39 2.99 0.23
C ILE A 56 21.07 4.28 -0.21
N LEU A 57 21.39 4.39 -1.50
CA LEU A 57 22.00 5.57 -2.11
C LEU A 57 20.93 6.44 -2.78
N PRO A 58 20.94 7.77 -2.55
CA PRO A 58 21.85 8.49 -1.65
C PRO A 58 21.57 8.20 -0.16
N PRO A 59 22.60 8.23 0.71
CA PRO A 59 22.44 7.94 2.13
C PRO A 59 21.46 8.95 2.75
N LEU A 60 20.28 8.46 3.10
CA LEU A 60 19.13 9.32 3.35
C LEU A 60 19.20 10.08 4.67
N PHE A 61 19.99 9.57 5.62
CA PHE A 61 20.03 10.03 7.01
C PHE A 61 21.41 10.51 7.46
N ASN A 62 22.46 10.29 6.64
CA ASN A 62 23.85 10.61 7.00
C ASN A 62 24.16 12.12 6.93
N GLY A 63 23.29 12.91 6.27
CA GLY A 63 23.46 14.34 6.06
C GLY A 63 22.55 15.23 6.91
N ILE A 64 21.84 14.68 7.91
CA ILE A 64 20.99 15.50 8.78
C ILE A 64 21.91 16.19 9.81
N PRO A 65 22.08 17.52 9.73
CA PRO A 65 23.08 18.24 10.53
C PRO A 65 22.69 18.34 12.00
N ASN A 66 21.39 18.30 12.28
CA ASN A 66 20.89 18.06 13.62
C ASN A 66 20.90 16.55 13.87
N LYS A 67 21.23 16.16 15.09
CA LYS A 67 21.20 14.80 15.62
C LYS A 67 19.78 14.20 15.73
N ASP A 68 18.88 14.56 14.82
CA ASP A 68 17.44 14.33 14.85
C ASP A 68 17.05 12.87 14.56
N LEU A 69 18.01 11.97 14.35
CA LEU A 69 17.78 10.52 14.20
C LEU A 69 18.78 9.68 14.99
N LEU A 70 19.37 10.25 16.04
CA LEU A 70 20.13 9.46 17.00
C LEU A 70 19.21 8.60 17.87
N ASP A 71 19.81 7.67 18.60
CA ASP A 71 19.10 6.84 19.57
C ASP A 71 18.32 7.66 20.58
N GLY A 72 17.06 7.29 20.73
CA GLY A 72 16.11 7.98 21.60
C GLY A 72 15.39 9.14 20.93
N THR A 73 15.72 9.53 19.70
CA THR A 73 14.98 10.61 19.03
C THR A 73 13.55 10.18 18.74
N GLN A 74 12.62 11.09 19.01
CA GLN A 74 11.19 10.89 18.81
C GLN A 74 10.77 11.32 17.41
N VAL A 75 10.16 10.41 16.67
CA VAL A 75 9.71 10.63 15.29
C VAL A 75 8.23 10.26 15.14
N GLN A 76 7.58 10.87 14.14
CA GLN A 76 6.20 10.60 13.79
C GLN A 76 6.12 10.30 12.30
N PHE A 77 5.39 9.26 11.93
CA PHE A 77 5.25 8.85 10.53
C PHE A 77 3.90 9.29 9.99
N LYS A 78 3.91 10.14 8.96
CA LYS A 78 2.70 10.62 8.29
C LYS A 78 2.56 10.02 6.91
N SER A 79 1.41 9.43 6.62
CA SER A 79 1.04 8.97 5.30
C SER A 79 1.04 10.14 4.31
N ALA A 80 1.88 10.04 3.26
CA ALA A 80 1.96 11.06 2.23
C ALA A 80 0.62 11.25 1.50
N LEU A 81 -0.11 10.15 1.27
CA LEU A 81 -1.37 10.12 0.54
C LEU A 81 -2.57 10.51 1.42
N ARG A 82 -2.69 9.88 2.61
CA ARG A 82 -3.87 10.04 3.47
C ARG A 82 -3.75 11.18 4.46
N LYS A 83 -2.54 11.76 4.61
CA LYS A 83 -2.21 12.77 5.62
C LYS A 83 -2.54 12.34 7.06
N THR A 84 -2.64 11.03 7.30
CA THR A 84 -2.84 10.43 8.62
C THR A 84 -1.53 9.94 9.21
N TYR A 85 -1.42 9.95 10.52
CA TYR A 85 -0.27 9.46 11.28
C TYR A 85 -0.42 7.98 11.60
N ILE A 86 0.72 7.30 11.69
CA ILE A 86 0.82 5.93 12.20
C ILE A 86 0.65 5.96 13.71
N THR A 87 -0.24 5.13 14.23
CA THR A 87 -0.64 4.99 15.63
C THR A 87 -0.32 3.58 16.09
N ALA A 88 0.38 3.48 17.23
CA ALA A 88 0.54 2.24 17.97
C ALA A 88 -0.73 2.02 18.82
N ASP A 89 -1.69 1.25 18.30
CA ASP A 89 -2.95 1.04 18.99
C ASP A 89 -2.74 0.41 20.37
N GLN A 90 -3.55 0.81 21.34
CA GLN A 90 -3.44 0.42 22.74
C GLN A 90 -2.04 0.64 23.36
N GLY A 91 -1.31 1.68 22.91
CA GLY A 91 0.03 1.98 23.39
C GLY A 91 1.10 0.98 22.90
N GLY A 92 0.85 0.31 21.78
CA GLY A 92 1.79 -0.65 21.16
C GLY A 92 1.51 -2.12 21.47
N GLY A 93 0.47 -2.43 22.23
CA GLY A 93 -0.03 -3.80 22.42
C GLY A 93 -0.98 -4.28 21.31
N GLY A 94 -1.49 -3.36 20.49
CA GLY A 94 -2.40 -3.64 19.38
C GLY A 94 -1.74 -3.56 18.01
N ALA A 95 -2.57 -3.43 16.97
CA ALA A 95 -2.09 -3.26 15.60
C ALA A 95 -1.54 -1.85 15.36
N VAL A 96 -0.57 -1.74 14.45
CA VAL A 96 -0.08 -0.45 13.96
C VAL A 96 -1.00 0.05 12.84
N VAL A 97 -1.73 1.14 13.08
CA VAL A 97 -2.78 1.65 12.18
C VAL A 97 -2.53 3.10 11.78
N ALA A 98 -2.89 3.52 10.56
CA ALA A 98 -2.68 4.88 10.08
C ALA A 98 -4.01 5.67 9.99
N ASN A 99 -4.60 6.03 11.13
CA ASN A 99 -5.97 6.56 11.20
C ASN A 99 -6.09 7.98 11.80
N LYS A 100 -5.06 8.51 12.47
CA LYS A 100 -5.15 9.83 13.14
C LYS A 100 -4.76 10.98 12.22
N THR A 101 -5.51 12.08 12.25
CA THR A 101 -5.18 13.31 11.47
C THR A 101 -4.24 14.27 12.22
N GLN A 102 -4.12 14.11 13.54
CA GLN A 102 -3.20 14.84 14.40
C GLN A 102 -2.43 13.84 15.25
N ALA A 103 -1.13 14.07 15.41
CA ALA A 103 -0.25 13.19 16.17
C ALA A 103 -0.27 13.54 17.66
N SER A 104 -0.22 12.51 18.51
CA SER A 104 -0.11 12.60 19.95
C SER A 104 0.89 11.54 20.46
N ALA A 105 0.74 11.11 21.72
CA ALA A 105 1.65 10.16 22.35
C ALA A 105 1.75 8.82 21.61
N TRP A 106 0.62 8.29 21.11
CA TRP A 106 0.59 6.98 20.45
C TRP A 106 1.11 6.98 19.00
N GLU A 107 1.31 8.16 18.43
CA GLU A 107 1.89 8.35 17.10
C GLU A 107 3.39 8.69 17.16
N THR A 108 3.96 8.72 18.35
CA THR A 108 5.35 9.11 18.61
C THR A 108 6.19 7.88 18.89
N PHE A 109 7.21 7.65 18.06
CA PHE A 109 8.09 6.47 18.12
C PHE A 109 9.51 6.89 18.43
N LYS A 110 10.28 6.03 19.12
CA LYS A 110 11.70 6.28 19.40
C LYS A 110 12.57 5.56 18.37
N VAL A 111 13.59 6.25 17.89
CA VAL A 111 14.64 5.68 17.05
C VAL A 111 15.62 4.91 17.94
N SER A 112 16.10 3.75 17.48
CA SER A 112 17.13 2.97 18.16
C SER A 112 18.05 2.36 17.12
N HIS A 113 19.35 2.50 17.34
CA HIS A 113 20.44 2.07 16.50
C HIS A 113 20.93 0.76 17.07
N VAL A 114 20.86 -0.27 16.24
CA VAL A 114 21.30 -1.61 16.61
C VAL A 114 22.68 -1.79 15.97
N SER A 115 23.72 -1.88 16.80
CA SER A 115 25.09 -2.19 16.38
C SER A 115 25.39 -3.68 16.47
#